data_AF-A0A2E0MUH9-F1
#
_entry.id   AF-A0A2E0MUH9-F1
#
_cell.length_a   1.000
_cell.length_b   1.000
_cell.length_c   1.000
_cell.angle_alpha   90.00
_cell.angle_beta   90.00
_cell.angle_gamma   90.00
#
_symmetry.space_group_name_H-M   'P 1'
#
loop_
_entity.id
_entity.type
_entity.pdbx_description
1 polymer ?
#
loop_
_entity_poly.entity_id
_entity_poly.type
_entity_poly.pdbx_seq_one_letter_code
_entity_poly.pdbx_strand_id
1 'polypeptide(L)' 'MRQVKASNVPVIPEDCLLIPLFPLGALMPGEQMPLRIFEPRYKQMLDDCVLGNGMFGILPENPDSGRIRGW' A
#
# COMPACT_ATOMS: atom_id res chain seq x y z
N MET A 1 8.16 -8.14 -21.37
CA MET A 1 9.03 -8.02 -20.17
C MET A 1 9.17 -6.54 -19.85
N ARG A 2 8.36 -5.99 -18.92
CA ARG A 2 8.48 -4.58 -18.50
C ARG A 2 9.15 -4.55 -17.13
N GLN A 3 10.44 -4.28 -17.15
CA GLN A 3 11.23 -3.94 -15.97
C GLN A 3 10.73 -2.59 -15.45
N VAL A 4 10.01 -2.58 -14.33
CA VAL A 4 9.75 -1.33 -13.59
C VAL A 4 11.05 -1.00 -12.88
N LYS A 5 11.88 -0.17 -13.52
CA LYS A 5 13.08 0.39 -12.89
C LYS A 5 12.65 1.24 -11.69
N ALA A 6 13.38 1.13 -10.59
CA ALA A 6 13.28 1.96 -9.38
C ALA A 6 13.63 3.46 -9.62
N SER A 7 13.52 3.96 -10.85
CA SER A 7 13.98 5.27 -11.29
C SER A 7 12.86 6.32 -11.36
N ASN A 8 11.62 5.97 -11.03
CA ASN A 8 10.47 6.89 -11.06
C ASN A 8 10.01 7.31 -9.65
N VAL A 9 10.94 7.50 -8.71
CA VAL A 9 10.56 8.15 -7.45
C VAL A 9 10.23 9.60 -7.81
N PRO A 10 8.96 10.06 -7.67
CA PRO A 10 8.64 11.45 -7.93
C PRO A 10 9.47 12.32 -6.98
N VAL A 11 9.99 13.44 -7.48
CA VAL A 11 10.56 14.47 -6.60
C VAL A 11 9.39 15.08 -5.85
N ILE A 12 9.24 14.67 -4.60
CA ILE A 12 8.16 15.12 -3.72
C ILE A 12 8.66 16.40 -3.04
N PRO A 13 7.89 17.51 -3.05
CA PRO A 13 8.23 18.70 -2.29
C PRO A 13 8.47 18.36 -0.81
N GLU A 14 9.37 19.08 -0.13
CA GLU A 14 9.73 18.85 1.28
C GLU A 14 8.49 18.87 2.22
N ASP A 15 7.45 19.60 1.82
CA ASP A 15 6.18 19.73 2.57
C ASP A 15 5.16 18.61 2.26
N CYS A 16 5.48 17.69 1.36
CA CYS A 16 4.58 16.63 0.91
C CYS A 16 5.02 15.26 1.47
N LEU A 17 4.05 14.48 1.95
CA LEU A 17 4.29 13.14 2.48
C LEU A 17 4.05 12.08 1.40
N LEU A 18 5.02 11.18 1.22
CA LEU A 18 4.82 9.96 0.45
C LEU A 18 4.12 8.91 1.30
N ILE A 19 2.87 8.55 0.96
CA ILE A 19 2.11 7.54 1.68
C ILE A 19 1.92 6.31 0.78
N PRO A 20 2.50 5.15 1.14
CA PRO A 20 2.23 3.91 0.42
C PRO A 20 0.78 3.48 0.64
N LEU A 21 0.13 2.96 -0.41
CA LEU A 21 -1.27 2.58 -0.38
C LEU A 21 -1.41 1.06 -0.42
N PHE A 22 -2.10 0.51 0.57
CA PHE A 22 -2.47 -0.90 0.63
C PHE A 22 -3.93 -1.08 0.22
N PRO A 23 -4.23 -1.91 -0.80
CA PRO A 23 -5.61 -2.24 -1.11
C PRO A 23 -6.16 -3.14 -0.02
N LEU A 24 -7.13 -2.63 0.73
CA LEU A 24 -7.91 -3.35 1.72
C LEU A 24 -9.37 -2.93 1.54
N GLY A 25 -10.31 -3.70 2.10
CA GLY A 25 -11.66 -3.20 2.32
C GLY A 25 -11.69 -1.96 3.23
N ALA A 26 -12.88 -1.56 3.64
CA ALA A 26 -13.04 -0.45 4.58
C ALA A 26 -12.43 -0.80 5.95
N LEU A 27 -11.64 0.11 6.50
CA LEU A 27 -11.20 0.12 7.89
C LEU A 27 -11.70 1.40 8.54
N MET A 28 -12.32 1.30 9.71
CA MET A 28 -12.78 2.48 10.44
C MET A 28 -11.66 3.05 11.33
N PRO A 29 -11.62 4.38 11.54
CA PRO A 29 -10.68 4.96 12.50
C PRO A 29 -10.84 4.32 13.88
N GLY A 30 -9.73 3.85 14.46
CA GLY A 30 -9.71 3.18 15.77
C GLY A 30 -9.99 1.67 15.73
N GLU A 31 -10.32 1.11 14.57
CA GLU A 31 -10.50 -0.33 14.40
C GLU A 31 -9.14 -1.05 14.28
N GLN A 32 -9.01 -2.22 14.94
CA GLN A 32 -7.87 -3.10 14.77
C GLN A 32 -8.26 -4.30 13.91
N MET A 33 -7.68 -4.40 12.72
CA MET A 33 -7.90 -5.50 11.78
C MET A 33 -6.59 -6.25 11.54
N PRO A 34 -6.54 -7.59 11.75
CA PRO A 34 -5.35 -8.36 11.42
C PRO A 34 -5.14 -8.40 9.90
N LEU A 35 -4.07 -7.77 9.43
CA LEU A 35 -3.70 -7.77 8.01
C LEU A 35 -3.05 -9.10 7.64
N ARG A 36 -3.62 -9.79 6.66
CA ARG A 36 -2.99 -10.97 6.06
C ARG A 36 -2.30 -10.58 4.76
N ILE A 37 -0.98 -10.54 4.78
CA ILE A 37 -0.16 -10.07 3.67
C ILE A 37 0.71 -11.22 3.18
N PHE A 38 0.41 -11.71 1.99
CA PHE A 38 1.11 -12.85 1.40
C PHE A 38 1.93 -12.45 0.18
N GLU A 39 1.52 -11.38 -0.51
CA GLU A 39 2.24 -10.95 -1.70
C GLU A 39 3.57 -10.29 -1.31
N PRO A 40 4.71 -10.74 -1.87
CA PRO A 40 6.04 -10.22 -1.52
C PRO A 40 6.18 -8.70 -1.68
N ARG A 41 5.49 -8.09 -2.66
CA ARG A 41 5.51 -6.64 -2.89
C ARG A 41 4.92 -5.84 -1.72
N TYR A 42 3.86 -6.35 -1.09
CA TYR A 42 3.22 -5.68 0.04
C TYR A 42 3.99 -5.91 1.33
N LYS A 43 4.67 -7.05 1.44
CA LYS A 43 5.62 -7.29 2.54
C LYS A 43 6.77 -6.28 2.51
N GLN A 44 7.40 -6.11 1.34
CA GLN A 44 8.48 -5.11 1.16
C GLN A 44 7.99 -3.70 1.51
N MET A 45 6.82 -3.31 1.02
CA MET A 45 6.21 -2.02 1.33
C MET A 45 6.00 -1.82 2.85
N LEU A 46 5.53 -2.85 3.56
CA LEU A 46 5.39 -2.78 5.01
C LEU A 46 6.73 -2.72 5.73
N ASP A 47 7.72 -3.49 5.29
CA ASP A 47 9.06 -3.46 5.86
C ASP A 47 9.63 -2.02 5.75
N ASP A 48 9.45 -1.37 4.61
CA ASP A 48 9.82 0.04 4.40
C ASP A 48 9.04 1.00 5.32
N CYS A 49 7.74 0.76 5.52
CA CYS A 49 6.92 1.56 6.44
C CYS A 49 7.42 1.43 7.89
N VAL A 50 7.72 0.21 8.33
CA VAL A 50 8.19 -0.08 9.69
C VAL A 50 9.55 0.56 9.96
N LEU A 51 10.44 0.60 8.96
CA LEU A 51 11.72 1.28 9.07
C LEU A 51 11.62 2.82 9.05
N GLY A 52 10.53 3.36 8.49
CA GLY A 52 10.23 4.79 8.45
C GLY A 52 9.25 5.24 9.53
N ASN A 53 8.16 5.89 9.12
CA ASN A 53 7.19 6.52 10.03
C ASN A 53 6.04 5.58 10.46
N GLY A 54 6.03 4.33 10.01
CA GLY A 54 4.98 3.36 10.32
C GLY A 54 3.61 3.66 9.69
N MET A 55 3.54 4.63 8.77
CA MET A 55 2.29 5.09 8.17
C MET A 55 2.11 4.53 6.76
N PHE A 56 0.91 4.01 6.50
CA PHE A 56 0.43 3.65 5.17
C PHE A 56 -1.06 4.01 5.07
N GLY A 57 -1.55 4.19 3.85
CA GLY A 57 -2.94 4.46 3.55
C GLY A 57 -3.68 3.20 3.13
N ILE A 58 -5.00 3.19 3.31
CA ILE A 58 -5.87 2.15 2.82
C ILE A 58 -6.62 2.67 1.60
N LEU A 59 -6.57 1.91 0.52
CA LEU A 59 -7.37 2.17 -0.67
C LEU A 59 -8.52 1.15 -0.72
N PRO A 60 -9.79 1.58 -0.64
CA PRO A 60 -10.92 0.68 -0.82
C PRO A 60 -10.87 0.08 -2.23
N GLU A 61 -11.14 -1.22 -2.32
CA GLU A 61 -11.25 -1.89 -3.62
C GLU A 61 -12.32 -1.22 -4.48
N ASN A 62 -12.01 -1.03 -5.77
CA ASN A 62 -13.00 -0.52 -6.72
C ASN A 62 -14.07 -1.60 -6.95
N PRO A 63 -15.37 -1.33 -6.68
CA PRO A 63 -16.44 -2.29 -6.89
C PRO A 63 -16.58 -2.76 -8.36
N ASP A 64 -16.14 -1.94 -9.31
CA ASP A 64 -16.17 -2.24 -10.75
C ASP A 64 -14.89 -2.95 -11.23
N SER A 65 -13.85 -3.02 -10.41
CA SER A 65 -12.69 -3.87 -10.67
C SER A 65 -13.11 -5.31 -10.46
N GLY A 66 -13.66 -5.92 -11.52
CA GLY A 66 -14.26 -7.25 -11.49
C GLY A 66 -13.46 -8.18 -10.60
N ARG A 67 -14.04 -8.50 -9.42
CA ARG A 67 -13.50 -9.34 -8.35
C ARG A 67 -12.09 -9.85 -8.66
N ILE A 68 -11.08 -9.13 -8.17
CA ILE A 68 -9.71 -9.64 -8.02
C ILE A 68 -9.75 -10.72 -6.91
N ARG A 69 -10.59 -11.74 -7.07
CA ARG A 69 -10.63 -12.91 -6.22
C ARG A 69 -9.48 -13.80 -6.63
N GLY A 70 -8.31 -13.48 -6.08
CA GLY A 70 -7.15 -14.35 -6.01
C GLY A 70 -6.75 -14.53 -4.55
N TRP A 71 -7.68 -15.04 -3.74
CA TRP A 71 -7.36 -15.75 -2.51
C TRP A 71 -7.38 -17.24 -2.83
#